data_AF-A0A7W2D9U6-F1
#
_entry.id   AF-A0A7W2D9U6-F1
#
_cell.length_a   1.000
_cell.length_b   1.000
_cell.length_c   1.000
_cell.angle_alpha   90.00
_cell.angle_beta   90.00
_cell.angle_gamma   90.00
#
_symmetry.space_group_name_H-M   'P 1'
#
loop_
_entity.id
_entity.type
_entity.pdbx_description
1 polymer ?
#
loop_
_entity_poly.entity_id
_entity_poly.type
_entity_poly.pdbx_seq_one_letter_code
_entity_poly.pdbx_strand_id
1 'polypeptide(L)'
;MPGLRREEVAHLAGISVDYYVRFEQGRCPNVSDALLDLVARILRLTPTERLYLYGIARAPSTRAPAPAGSQQISNGVRLLLDNLSTPAFVLGRLLDLLVVNEPARALHPGLETHGNYLRWLMLDTASRTLCADWGLAAREAIAMLRLNAAPYPHDPTLVTLIDELARANSEFRRLWDTHDVDVCRNGKRRYRHPMASEIVLHSERLDIMNAPDQALFTYSVILDSSSDAALRKLAPTTNPAGATQTVRTTAPG
;
A
#
# COMPACT_ATOMS: atom_id res chain seq x y z
N MET A 1 -25.95 -7.26 10.00
CA MET A 1 -27.08 -7.62 9.13
C MET A 1 -26.63 -8.76 8.25
N PRO A 2 -27.39 -9.87 8.13
CA PRO A 2 -27.03 -10.90 7.15
C PRO A 2 -27.09 -10.27 5.75
N GLY A 3 -26.06 -10.51 4.95
CA GLY A 3 -26.00 -10.03 3.56
C GLY A 3 -27.07 -10.70 2.70
N LEU A 4 -27.36 -10.10 1.55
CA LEU A 4 -28.26 -10.68 0.54
C LEU A 4 -27.71 -12.05 0.10
N ARG A 5 -28.60 -13.03 -0.02
CA ARG A 5 -28.27 -14.33 -0.62
C ARG A 5 -28.10 -14.16 -2.12
N ARG A 6 -27.31 -15.07 -2.73
CA ARG A 6 -27.08 -15.10 -4.20
C ARG A 6 -28.38 -15.05 -5.01
N GLU A 7 -29.37 -15.80 -4.57
CA GLU A 7 -30.70 -15.87 -5.19
C GLU A 7 -31.42 -14.52 -5.17
N GLU A 8 -31.33 -13.79 -4.04
CA GLU A 8 -31.93 -12.47 -3.88
C GLU A 8 -31.23 -11.44 -4.77
N VAL A 9 -29.90 -11.49 -4.87
CA VAL A 9 -29.14 -10.58 -5.75
C VAL A 9 -29.46 -10.85 -7.21
N ALA A 10 -29.50 -12.12 -7.63
CA ALA A 10 -29.86 -12.50 -8.99
C ALA A 10 -31.27 -12.03 -9.36
N HIS A 11 -32.23 -12.22 -8.45
CA HIS A 11 -33.60 -11.75 -8.60
C HIS A 11 -33.66 -10.22 -8.74
N LEU A 12 -33.02 -9.47 -7.84
CA LEU A 12 -32.98 -8.01 -7.88
C LEU A 12 -32.25 -7.45 -9.12
N ALA A 13 -31.26 -8.19 -9.63
CA ALA A 13 -30.51 -7.84 -10.84
C ALA A 13 -31.22 -8.26 -12.14
N GLY A 14 -32.34 -9.00 -12.06
CA GLY A 14 -33.08 -9.48 -13.22
C GLY A 14 -32.31 -10.53 -14.06
N ILE A 15 -31.44 -11.31 -13.43
CA ILE A 15 -30.60 -12.33 -14.07
C ILE A 15 -30.86 -13.70 -13.44
N SER A 16 -30.49 -14.78 -14.14
CA SER A 16 -30.57 -16.12 -13.55
C SER A 16 -29.53 -16.31 -12.44
N VAL A 17 -29.85 -17.16 -11.46
CA VAL A 17 -28.90 -17.54 -10.41
C VAL A 17 -27.63 -18.14 -11.00
N ASP A 18 -27.74 -18.96 -12.05
CA ASP A 18 -26.59 -19.51 -12.79
C ASP A 18 -25.71 -18.42 -13.40
N TYR A 19 -26.32 -17.40 -14.00
CA TYR A 19 -25.58 -16.27 -14.55
C TYR A 19 -24.85 -15.49 -13.43
N TYR A 20 -25.52 -15.28 -12.29
CA TYR A 20 -24.90 -14.62 -11.14
C TYR A 20 -23.74 -15.43 -10.54
N VAL A 21 -23.86 -16.76 -10.46
CA VAL A 21 -22.76 -17.64 -10.01
C VAL A 21 -21.56 -17.56 -10.96
N ARG A 22 -21.78 -17.57 -12.28
CA ARG A 22 -20.69 -17.38 -13.25
C ARG A 22 -20.07 -15.98 -13.15
N PHE A 23 -20.88 -14.97 -12.87
CA PHE A 23 -20.43 -13.60 -12.63
C PHE A 23 -19.52 -13.54 -11.39
N GLU A 24 -19.92 -14.11 -10.26
CA GLU A 24 -19.08 -14.19 -9.04
C GLU A 24 -17.77 -14.92 -9.27
N GLN A 25 -17.78 -15.96 -10.11
CA GLN A 25 -16.58 -16.75 -10.44
C GLN A 25 -15.66 -16.07 -11.47
N GLY A 26 -16.00 -14.88 -11.97
CA GLY A 26 -15.25 -14.22 -13.04
C GLY A 26 -15.31 -14.96 -14.39
N ARG A 27 -16.31 -15.82 -14.58
CA ARG A 27 -16.50 -16.68 -15.77
C ARG A 27 -17.56 -16.15 -16.75
N CYS A 28 -17.93 -14.88 -16.62
CA CYS A 28 -18.82 -14.18 -17.56
C CYS A 28 -18.01 -13.31 -18.53
N PRO A 29 -17.74 -13.76 -19.77
CA PRO A 29 -17.16 -12.88 -20.77
C PRO A 29 -18.14 -11.74 -21.07
N ASN A 30 -17.66 -10.49 -20.95
CA ASN A 30 -18.38 -9.26 -21.31
C ASN A 30 -19.63 -8.95 -20.46
N VAL A 31 -19.44 -8.74 -19.14
CA VAL A 31 -20.46 -8.10 -18.29
C VAL A 31 -20.65 -6.64 -18.73
N SER A 32 -21.89 -6.16 -18.90
CA SER A 32 -22.15 -4.77 -19.26
C SER A 32 -21.91 -3.81 -18.08
N ASP A 33 -21.56 -2.55 -18.36
CA ASP A 33 -21.43 -1.52 -17.30
C ASP A 33 -22.75 -1.34 -16.54
N ALA A 34 -23.88 -1.41 -17.24
CA ALA A 34 -25.22 -1.34 -16.63
C ALA A 34 -25.46 -2.45 -15.61
N LEU A 35 -24.96 -3.67 -15.86
CA LEU A 35 -25.08 -4.78 -14.90
C LEU A 35 -24.13 -4.59 -13.71
N LEU A 36 -22.89 -4.13 -13.94
CA LEU A 36 -21.96 -3.80 -12.86
C LEU A 36 -22.54 -2.70 -11.94
N ASP A 37 -23.12 -1.65 -12.53
CA ASP A 37 -23.78 -0.56 -11.81
C ASP A 37 -24.98 -1.03 -11.01
N LEU A 38 -25.79 -1.93 -11.59
CA LEU A 38 -26.96 -2.51 -10.92
C LEU A 38 -26.54 -3.36 -9.72
N VAL A 39 -25.59 -4.28 -9.91
CA VAL A 39 -25.05 -5.13 -8.83
C VAL A 39 -24.44 -4.27 -7.73
N ALA A 40 -23.64 -3.26 -8.09
CA ALA A 40 -23.05 -2.34 -7.13
C ALA A 40 -24.10 -1.58 -6.29
N ARG A 41 -25.22 -1.18 -6.90
CA ARG A 41 -26.32 -0.52 -6.18
C ARG A 41 -27.07 -1.48 -5.27
N ILE A 42 -27.37 -2.69 -5.74
CA ILE A 42 -28.08 -3.73 -4.97
C ILE A 42 -27.29 -4.08 -3.72
N LEU A 43 -25.98 -4.29 -3.88
CA LEU A 43 -25.06 -4.61 -2.78
C LEU A 43 -24.64 -3.39 -1.95
N ARG A 44 -25.08 -2.18 -2.33
CA ARG A 44 -24.72 -0.91 -1.67
C ARG A 44 -23.21 -0.72 -1.53
N LEU A 45 -22.48 -1.09 -2.58
CA LEU A 45 -21.03 -0.99 -2.61
C LEU A 45 -20.59 0.48 -2.46
N THR A 46 -19.60 0.69 -1.60
CA THR A 46 -18.87 1.94 -1.45
C THR A 46 -18.15 2.32 -2.76
N PRO A 47 -17.75 3.58 -2.95
CA PRO A 47 -16.97 3.99 -4.13
C PRO A 47 -15.74 3.11 -4.38
N THR A 48 -15.05 2.70 -3.31
CA THR A 48 -13.88 1.83 -3.36
C THR A 48 -14.20 0.40 -3.81
N GLU A 49 -15.24 -0.21 -3.22
CA GLU A 49 -15.71 -1.55 -3.63
C GLU A 49 -16.20 -1.55 -5.07
N ARG A 50 -16.77 -0.44 -5.55
CA ARG A 50 -17.13 -0.26 -6.96
C ARG A 50 -15.89 -0.25 -7.84
N LEU A 51 -14.86 0.52 -7.50
CA LEU A 51 -13.60 0.51 -8.26
C LEU A 51 -12.99 -0.90 -8.31
N TYR A 52 -13.01 -1.62 -7.20
CA TYR A 52 -12.56 -3.01 -7.16
C TYR A 52 -13.36 -3.91 -8.11
N LEU A 53 -14.70 -3.83 -8.06
CA LEU A 53 -15.60 -4.60 -8.90
C LEU A 53 -15.33 -4.36 -10.40
N TYR A 54 -15.16 -3.10 -10.79
CA TYR A 54 -14.83 -2.78 -12.18
C TYR A 54 -13.43 -3.25 -12.56
N GLY A 55 -12.46 -3.13 -11.65
CA GLY A 55 -11.09 -3.62 -11.84
C GLY A 55 -11.04 -5.11 -12.16
N ILE A 56 -11.75 -5.94 -11.40
CA ILE A 56 -11.82 -7.39 -11.66
C ILE A 56 -12.62 -7.71 -12.93
N ALA A 57 -13.74 -7.01 -13.18
CA ALA A 57 -14.62 -7.30 -14.32
C ALA A 57 -14.05 -6.84 -15.67
N ARG A 58 -13.12 -5.88 -15.65
CA ARG A 58 -12.46 -5.32 -16.83
C ARG A 58 -11.00 -5.77 -16.98
N ALA A 59 -10.49 -6.58 -16.05
CA ALA A 59 -9.16 -7.16 -16.14
C ALA A 59 -9.02 -7.94 -17.47
N PRO A 60 -8.12 -7.54 -18.38
CA PRO A 60 -7.89 -8.30 -19.60
C PRO A 60 -7.38 -9.69 -19.21
N SER A 61 -7.94 -10.74 -19.80
CA SER A 61 -7.52 -12.13 -19.53
C SER A 61 -6.02 -12.38 -19.81
N THR A 62 -5.40 -11.51 -20.62
CA THR A 62 -3.99 -11.58 -21.04
C THR A 62 -3.11 -10.50 -20.41
N ARG A 63 -3.60 -9.69 -19.47
CA ARG A 63 -2.78 -8.63 -18.85
C ARG A 63 -1.73 -9.27 -17.94
N ALA A 64 -0.57 -9.57 -18.53
CA ALA A 64 0.59 -10.03 -17.80
C ALA A 64 1.14 -8.85 -16.97
N PRO A 65 1.33 -9.02 -15.66
CA PRO A 65 1.99 -8.02 -14.86
C PRO A 65 3.48 -7.93 -15.26
N ALA A 66 4.06 -6.74 -15.12
CA ALA A 66 5.51 -6.64 -15.06
C ALA A 66 6.00 -7.48 -13.86
N PRO A 67 7.13 -8.19 -13.99
CA PRO A 67 7.77 -8.85 -12.85
C PRO A 67 7.90 -7.87 -11.67
N ALA A 68 7.55 -8.30 -10.46
CA ALA A 68 7.56 -7.44 -9.27
C ALA A 68 8.91 -6.71 -9.08
N GLY A 69 10.03 -7.39 -9.37
CA GLY A 69 11.39 -6.82 -9.31
C GLY A 69 11.80 -5.93 -10.48
N SER A 70 10.97 -5.76 -11.52
CA SER A 70 11.27 -4.89 -12.65
C SER A 70 10.51 -3.57 -12.62
N GLN A 71 9.70 -3.31 -11.58
CA GLN A 71 9.03 -2.01 -11.44
C GLN A 71 10.09 -0.94 -11.13
N GLN A 72 10.31 -0.05 -12.09
CA GLN A 72 11.21 1.09 -11.92
C GLN A 72 10.42 2.35 -11.55
N ILE A 73 10.99 3.16 -10.67
CA ILE A 73 10.48 4.50 -10.39
C ILE A 73 11.02 5.49 -11.43
N SER A 74 10.23 6.52 -11.73
CA SER A 74 10.72 7.61 -12.57
C SER A 74 11.81 8.41 -11.84
N ASN A 75 12.71 9.03 -12.60
CA ASN A 75 13.77 9.86 -12.03
C ASN A 75 13.19 11.05 -11.25
N GLY A 76 12.08 11.64 -11.72
CA GLY A 76 11.41 12.74 -11.02
C GLY A 76 10.89 12.35 -9.63
N VAL A 77 10.35 11.14 -9.49
CA VAL A 77 9.90 10.62 -8.18
C VAL A 77 11.09 10.38 -7.26
N ARG A 78 12.20 9.82 -7.77
CA ARG A 78 13.43 9.65 -6.99
C ARG A 78 13.95 11.00 -6.47
N LEU A 79 14.11 11.98 -7.35
CA LEU A 79 14.54 13.33 -7.00
C LEU A 79 13.60 13.99 -5.99
N LEU A 80 12.28 13.76 -6.10
CA LEU A 80 11.32 14.24 -5.11
C LEU A 80 11.63 13.66 -3.72
N LEU A 81 11.78 12.34 -3.60
CA LEU A 81 12.07 11.68 -2.32
C LEU A 81 13.40 12.14 -1.72
N ASP A 82 14.43 12.33 -2.54
CA ASP A 82 15.74 12.78 -2.10
C ASP A 82 15.70 14.21 -1.49
N ASN A 83 14.72 15.03 -1.90
CA ASN A 83 14.53 16.40 -1.40
C ASN A 83 13.47 16.52 -0.30
N LEU A 84 12.75 15.45 0.03
CA LEU A 84 11.75 15.46 1.09
C LEU A 84 12.39 15.29 2.47
N SER A 85 12.14 16.24 3.36
CA SER A 85 12.56 16.18 4.76
C SER A 85 11.64 15.33 5.64
N THR A 86 10.43 15.03 5.18
CA THR A 86 9.48 14.14 5.86
C THR A 86 9.66 12.69 5.42
N PRO A 87 9.33 11.69 6.26
CA PRO A 87 9.34 10.29 5.89
C PRO A 87 8.50 10.05 4.64
N ALA A 88 9.11 9.44 3.62
CA ALA A 88 8.44 9.06 2.40
C ALA A 88 9.03 7.78 1.78
N PHE A 89 8.16 6.97 1.18
CA PHE A 89 8.54 5.81 0.39
C PHE A 89 7.54 5.53 -0.72
N VAL A 90 7.96 4.77 -1.74
CA VAL A 90 7.09 4.33 -2.83
C VAL A 90 6.90 2.82 -2.74
N LEU A 91 5.64 2.40 -2.80
CA LEU A 91 5.29 0.99 -2.92
C LEU A 91 4.84 0.66 -4.35
N GLY A 92 5.22 -0.53 -4.79
CA GLY A 92 4.77 -1.12 -6.04
C GLY A 92 3.43 -1.85 -5.89
N ARG A 93 3.11 -2.63 -6.92
CA ARG A 93 1.81 -3.29 -7.09
C ARG A 93 1.51 -4.25 -5.95
N LEU A 94 2.47 -5.11 -5.63
CA LEU A 94 2.40 -6.10 -4.55
C LEU A 94 2.90 -5.56 -3.21
N LEU A 95 3.01 -4.23 -3.10
CA LEU A 95 3.51 -3.52 -1.93
C LEU A 95 5.01 -3.71 -1.68
N ASP A 96 5.75 -4.05 -2.73
CA ASP A 96 7.21 -4.05 -2.71
C ASP A 96 7.73 -2.62 -2.54
N LEU A 97 8.75 -2.46 -1.71
CA LEU A 97 9.40 -1.19 -1.46
C LEU A 97 10.29 -0.83 -2.64
N LEU A 98 9.87 0.13 -3.46
CA LEU A 98 10.62 0.53 -4.65
C LEU A 98 11.70 1.57 -4.34
N VAL A 99 11.42 2.45 -3.39
CA VAL A 99 12.37 3.45 -2.87
C VAL A 99 11.88 3.95 -1.51
N VAL A 100 12.81 4.35 -0.67
CA VAL A 100 12.57 4.92 0.64
C VAL A 100 13.56 6.05 0.87
N ASN A 101 13.10 7.17 1.41
CA ASN A 101 13.99 8.24 1.83
C ASN A 101 14.53 7.96 3.23
N GLU A 102 15.55 8.72 3.61
CA GLU A 102 16.25 8.49 4.86
C GLU A 102 15.33 8.65 6.10
N PRO A 103 14.50 9.70 6.23
CA PRO A 103 13.60 9.82 7.38
C PRO A 103 12.60 8.66 7.51
N ALA A 104 12.16 8.06 6.41
CA ALA A 104 11.33 6.86 6.44
C ALA A 104 12.10 5.60 6.86
N ARG A 105 13.37 5.46 6.45
CA ARG A 105 14.24 4.38 6.96
C ARG A 105 14.37 4.45 8.48
N ALA A 106 14.58 5.65 9.01
CA ALA A 106 14.66 5.87 10.45
C ALA A 106 13.32 5.61 11.16
N LEU A 107 12.20 6.00 10.55
CA LEU A 107 10.86 5.78 11.10
C LEU A 107 10.43 4.31 11.07
N HIS A 108 10.83 3.54 10.05
CA HIS A 108 10.42 2.16 9.82
C HIS A 108 11.60 1.18 9.81
N PRO A 109 12.24 0.92 10.98
CA PRO A 109 13.30 -0.07 11.07
C PRO A 109 12.88 -1.43 10.52
N GLY A 110 13.73 -2.05 9.69
CA GLY A 110 13.51 -3.36 9.10
C GLY A 110 12.68 -3.37 7.82
N LEU A 111 12.06 -2.24 7.41
CA LEU A 111 11.23 -2.19 6.19
C LEU A 111 12.03 -2.53 4.93
N GLU A 112 13.22 -1.93 4.74
CA GLU A 112 14.10 -2.25 3.61
C GLU A 112 14.58 -3.69 3.61
N THR A 113 14.89 -4.25 4.80
CA THR A 113 15.34 -5.64 4.93
C THR A 113 14.29 -6.64 4.45
N HIS A 114 13.01 -6.35 4.71
CA HIS A 114 11.90 -7.18 4.22
C HIS A 114 11.56 -6.91 2.75
N GLY A 115 11.91 -5.73 2.23
CA GLY A 115 11.69 -5.31 0.84
C GLY A 115 10.23 -5.20 0.41
N ASN A 116 9.28 -5.51 1.30
CA ASN A 116 7.84 -5.50 1.05
C ASN A 116 7.10 -5.08 2.31
N TYR A 117 6.17 -4.15 2.17
CA TYR A 117 5.48 -3.53 3.31
C TYR A 117 4.61 -4.53 4.10
N LEU A 118 3.95 -5.47 3.42
CA LEU A 118 3.17 -6.50 4.10
C LEU A 118 4.05 -7.54 4.78
N ARG A 119 5.19 -7.92 4.18
CA ARG A 119 6.17 -8.79 4.85
C ARG A 119 6.67 -8.13 6.14
N TRP A 120 7.03 -6.85 6.07
CA TRP A 120 7.44 -6.09 7.25
C TRP A 120 6.33 -6.03 8.32
N LEU A 121 5.10 -5.64 7.94
CA LEU A 121 3.99 -5.57 8.90
C LEU A 121 3.62 -6.93 9.50
N MET A 122 3.65 -8.00 8.73
CA MET A 122 3.10 -9.30 9.15
C MET A 122 4.15 -10.21 9.79
N LEU A 123 5.42 -10.12 9.36
CA LEU A 123 6.46 -11.07 9.74
C LEU A 123 7.45 -10.49 10.74
N ASP A 124 7.70 -9.18 10.69
CA ASP A 124 8.58 -8.51 11.64
C ASP A 124 7.86 -8.26 12.97
N THR A 125 8.37 -8.85 14.06
CA THR A 125 7.83 -8.60 15.40
C THR A 125 8.02 -7.15 15.86
N ALA A 126 9.06 -6.47 15.40
CA ALA A 126 9.33 -5.07 15.74
C ALA A 126 8.25 -4.13 15.15
N SER A 127 7.71 -4.45 13.97
CA SER A 127 6.63 -3.65 13.36
C SER A 127 5.37 -3.65 14.22
N ARG A 128 5.06 -4.77 14.90
CA ARG A 128 3.92 -4.88 15.82
C ARG A 128 4.07 -4.00 17.06
N THR A 129 5.27 -3.89 17.60
CA THR A 129 5.53 -3.01 18.75
C THR A 129 5.62 -1.55 18.35
N LEU A 130 6.15 -1.28 17.14
CA LEU A 130 6.34 0.05 16.61
C LEU A 130 5.01 0.70 16.21
N CYS A 131 4.15 -0.01 15.47
CA CYS A 131 2.87 0.51 15.01
C CYS A 131 1.82 0.41 16.14
N ALA A 132 1.48 1.51 16.79
CA ALA A 132 0.49 1.50 17.88
C ALA A 132 -0.89 1.01 17.40
N ASP A 133 -1.26 1.36 16.17
CA ASP A 133 -2.47 0.92 15.48
C ASP A 133 -2.18 -0.19 14.45
N TRP A 134 -1.33 -1.16 14.80
CA TRP A 134 -0.90 -2.22 13.88
C TRP A 134 -2.06 -2.90 13.15
N GLY A 135 -3.14 -3.24 13.86
CA GLY A 135 -4.29 -3.92 13.26
C GLY A 135 -5.01 -3.08 12.20
N LEU A 136 -4.99 -1.75 12.31
CA LEU A 136 -5.52 -0.85 11.28
C LEU A 136 -4.58 -0.82 10.07
N ALA A 137 -3.28 -0.61 10.29
CA ALA A 137 -2.27 -0.60 9.22
C ALA A 137 -2.27 -1.93 8.43
N ALA A 138 -2.39 -3.06 9.13
CA ALA A 138 -2.50 -4.39 8.54
C ALA A 138 -3.72 -4.54 7.62
N ARG A 139 -4.90 -4.11 8.08
CA ARG A 139 -6.14 -4.15 7.27
C ARG A 139 -6.03 -3.29 6.03
N GLU A 140 -5.55 -2.06 6.19
CA GLU A 140 -5.42 -1.13 5.06
C GLU A 140 -4.38 -1.60 4.04
N ALA A 141 -3.26 -2.17 4.47
CA ALA A 141 -2.27 -2.77 3.58
C ALA A 141 -2.85 -3.99 2.83
N ILE A 142 -3.66 -4.82 3.47
CA ILE A 142 -4.33 -5.96 2.82
C ILE A 142 -5.37 -5.47 1.80
N ALA A 143 -6.22 -4.51 2.17
CA ALA A 143 -7.19 -3.90 1.27
C ALA A 143 -6.51 -3.28 0.04
N MET A 144 -5.38 -2.61 0.27
CA MET A 144 -4.55 -2.01 -0.77
C MET A 144 -3.94 -3.04 -1.72
N LEU A 145 -3.41 -4.15 -1.19
CA LEU A 145 -2.93 -5.26 -2.01
C LEU A 145 -4.05 -5.80 -2.91
N ARG A 146 -5.26 -5.99 -2.36
CA ARG A 146 -6.43 -6.47 -3.11
C ARG A 146 -6.79 -5.54 -4.25
N LEU A 147 -6.86 -4.24 -4.01
CA LEU A 147 -7.17 -3.26 -5.04
C LEU A 147 -6.11 -3.22 -6.15
N ASN A 148 -4.83 -3.13 -5.78
CA ASN A 148 -3.73 -3.12 -6.74
C ASN A 148 -3.66 -4.42 -7.57
N ALA A 149 -4.06 -5.54 -6.98
CA ALA A 149 -4.08 -6.84 -7.64
C ALA A 149 -5.33 -7.08 -8.52
N ALA A 150 -6.40 -6.31 -8.35
CA ALA A 150 -7.67 -6.52 -9.05
C ALA A 150 -7.54 -6.62 -10.58
N PRO A 151 -6.73 -5.78 -11.25
CA PRO A 151 -6.53 -5.86 -12.70
C PRO A 151 -5.66 -7.05 -13.16
N TYR A 152 -5.06 -7.80 -12.22
CA TYR A 152 -4.09 -8.88 -12.46
C TYR A 152 -4.46 -10.18 -11.72
N PRO A 153 -5.68 -10.73 -11.93
CA PRO A 153 -6.20 -11.84 -11.13
C PRO A 153 -5.42 -13.16 -11.28
N HIS A 154 -4.59 -13.29 -12.32
CA HIS A 154 -3.80 -14.49 -12.60
C HIS A 154 -2.30 -14.30 -12.37
N ASP A 155 -1.90 -13.27 -11.63
CA ASP A 155 -0.49 -13.06 -11.30
C ASP A 155 0.04 -14.15 -10.35
N PRO A 156 0.98 -15.01 -10.78
CA PRO A 156 1.55 -16.04 -9.92
C PRO A 156 2.35 -15.47 -8.74
N THR A 157 2.90 -14.25 -8.87
CA THR A 157 3.66 -13.61 -7.80
C THR A 157 2.75 -13.12 -6.66
N LEU A 158 1.52 -12.70 -6.97
CA LEU A 158 0.48 -12.42 -5.99
C LEU A 158 0.11 -13.67 -5.18
N VAL A 159 -0.16 -14.80 -5.87
CA VAL A 159 -0.51 -16.07 -5.23
C VAL A 159 0.61 -16.51 -4.28
N THR A 160 1.86 -16.44 -4.73
CA THR A 160 3.03 -16.78 -3.92
C THR A 160 3.12 -15.93 -2.66
N LEU A 161 2.92 -14.62 -2.77
CA LEU A 161 2.95 -13.69 -1.63
C LEU A 161 1.81 -13.99 -0.63
N ILE A 162 0.59 -14.22 -1.11
CA ILE A 162 -0.56 -14.55 -0.25
C ILE A 162 -0.30 -15.86 0.49
N ASP A 163 0.18 -16.90 -0.20
CA ASP A 163 0.47 -18.21 0.39
C ASP A 163 1.57 -18.13 1.45
N GLU A 164 2.63 -17.35 1.18
CA GLU A 164 3.70 -17.07 2.14
C GLU A 164 3.12 -16.43 3.42
N LEU A 165 2.42 -15.31 3.29
CA LEU A 165 1.88 -14.54 4.41
C LEU A 165 0.82 -15.33 5.18
N ALA A 166 -0.06 -16.06 4.49
CA ALA A 166 -1.11 -16.87 5.10
C ALA A 166 -0.58 -18.10 5.84
N ARG A 167 0.58 -18.65 5.42
CA ARG A 167 1.26 -19.72 6.18
C ARG A 167 1.99 -19.16 7.41
N ALA A 168 2.64 -18.02 7.27
CA ALA A 168 3.47 -17.45 8.33
C ALA A 168 2.67 -16.67 9.39
N ASN A 169 1.47 -16.16 9.07
CA ASN A 169 0.70 -15.32 9.97
C ASN A 169 -0.82 -15.63 9.89
N SER A 170 -1.38 -16.15 10.98
CA SER A 170 -2.82 -16.49 11.06
C SER A 170 -3.72 -15.25 11.02
N GLU A 171 -3.27 -14.11 11.54
CA GLU A 171 -4.03 -12.85 11.46
C GLU A 171 -4.09 -12.34 10.02
N PHE A 172 -3.02 -12.49 9.23
CA PHE A 172 -3.07 -12.20 7.80
C PHE A 172 -4.15 -13.05 7.12
N ARG A 173 -4.17 -14.38 7.37
CA ARG A 173 -5.20 -15.26 6.79
C ARG A 173 -6.60 -14.81 7.17
N ARG A 174 -6.83 -14.54 8.46
CA ARG A 174 -8.13 -14.09 8.98
C ARG A 174 -8.58 -12.79 8.30
N LEU A 175 -7.69 -11.81 8.17
CA LEU A 175 -7.98 -10.52 7.53
C LEU A 175 -8.10 -10.63 6.01
N TRP A 176 -7.34 -11.52 5.39
CA TRP A 176 -7.49 -11.82 3.98
C TRP A 176 -8.88 -12.41 3.71
N ASP A 177 -9.37 -13.32 4.56
CA ASP A 177 -10.67 -13.96 4.36
C ASP A 177 -11.88 -13.02 4.55
N THR A 178 -11.72 -11.84 5.18
CA THR A 178 -12.83 -10.88 5.32
C THR A 178 -13.22 -10.20 4.01
N HIS A 179 -12.37 -10.30 2.99
CA HIS A 179 -12.56 -9.67 1.70
C HIS A 179 -12.70 -8.14 1.70
N ASP A 180 -12.22 -7.50 2.75
CA ASP A 180 -12.30 -6.05 2.89
C ASP A 180 -11.40 -5.36 1.86
N VAL A 181 -11.95 -4.35 1.20
CA VAL A 181 -11.25 -3.49 0.25
C VAL A 181 -11.32 -2.02 0.64
N ASP A 182 -11.83 -1.68 1.84
CA ASP A 182 -11.79 -0.30 2.35
C ASP A 182 -10.32 0.09 2.57
N VAL A 183 -9.79 0.89 1.63
CA VAL A 183 -8.38 1.26 1.62
C VAL A 183 -8.09 2.32 2.66
N CYS A 184 -6.81 2.30 3.03
CA CYS A 184 -6.05 3.38 3.65
C CYS A 184 -6.70 4.75 3.42
N ARG A 185 -7.44 5.23 4.42
CA ARG A 185 -7.86 6.62 4.45
C ARG A 185 -6.66 7.42 4.92
N ASN A 186 -6.36 8.51 4.23
CA ASN A 186 -5.42 9.51 4.73
C ASN A 186 -5.81 9.83 6.18
N GLY A 187 -4.82 9.85 7.07
CA GLY A 187 -5.15 9.66 8.47
C GLY A 187 -3.97 9.71 9.40
N LYS A 188 -4.30 9.66 10.69
CA LYS A 188 -3.29 9.70 11.74
C LYS A 188 -2.66 8.32 11.92
N ARG A 189 -1.33 8.28 11.97
CA ARG A 189 -0.51 7.13 12.29
C ARG A 189 0.18 7.36 13.60
N ARG A 190 0.04 6.40 14.51
CA ARG A 190 0.68 6.43 15.81
C ARG A 190 1.78 5.37 15.86
N TYR A 191 2.98 5.81 16.19
CA TYR A 191 4.15 4.97 16.34
C TYR A 191 4.68 5.04 17.77
N ARG A 192 5.16 3.93 18.30
CA ARG A 192 5.89 3.82 19.57
C ARG A 192 7.34 3.48 19.25
N HIS A 193 8.09 4.50 18.88
CA HIS A 193 9.46 4.34 18.43
C HIS A 193 10.43 4.15 19.61
N PRO A 194 11.30 3.13 19.61
CA PRO A 194 12.18 2.83 20.75
C PRO A 194 13.11 3.99 21.13
N MET A 195 13.53 4.80 20.16
CA MET A 195 14.44 5.94 20.37
C MET A 195 13.73 7.27 20.65
N ALA A 196 12.43 7.37 20.39
CA ALA A 196 11.72 8.66 20.36
C ALA A 196 10.31 8.63 20.99
N SER A 197 9.95 7.54 21.66
CA SER A 197 8.65 7.33 22.31
C SER A 197 7.48 7.43 21.33
N GLU A 198 6.39 8.12 21.68
CA GLU A 198 5.20 8.21 20.82
C GLU A 198 5.34 9.30 19.74
N ILE A 199 5.07 8.92 18.48
CA ILE A 199 5.07 9.82 17.33
C ILE A 199 3.72 9.72 16.63
N VAL A 200 3.05 10.86 16.44
CA VAL A 200 1.80 10.96 15.70
C VAL A 200 2.04 11.71 14.40
N LEU A 201 1.79 11.04 13.27
CA LEU A 201 2.00 11.56 11.93
C LEU A 201 0.70 11.52 11.13
N HIS A 202 0.58 12.40 10.15
CA HIS A 202 -0.47 12.39 9.14
C HIS A 202 0.05 11.67 7.91
N SER A 203 -0.49 10.49 7.61
CA SER A 203 -0.12 9.73 6.40
C SER A 203 -1.02 10.09 5.24
N GLU A 204 -0.39 10.36 4.10
CA GLU A 204 -1.04 10.59 2.81
C GLU A 204 -0.56 9.54 1.81
N ARG A 205 -1.50 8.94 1.07
CA ARG A 205 -1.21 8.14 -0.12
C ARG A 205 -1.43 8.99 -1.37
N LEU A 206 -0.44 9.00 -2.27
CA LEU A 206 -0.46 9.72 -3.53
C LEU A 206 -0.20 8.75 -4.68
N ASP A 207 -1.22 8.48 -5.50
CA ASP A 207 -1.08 7.62 -6.67
C ASP A 207 -0.29 8.32 -7.78
N ILE A 208 0.62 7.58 -8.45
CA ILE A 208 1.48 8.14 -9.49
C ILE A 208 0.79 7.94 -10.85
N MET A 209 0.30 9.01 -11.46
CA MET A 209 -0.50 8.92 -12.70
C MET A 209 0.20 8.15 -13.83
N ASN A 210 1.50 8.35 -14.02
CA ASN A 210 2.28 7.68 -15.09
C ASN A 210 2.78 6.27 -14.70
N ALA A 211 2.44 5.81 -13.49
CA ALA A 211 2.79 4.49 -12.97
C ALA A 211 1.64 4.00 -12.08
N PRO A 212 0.49 3.58 -12.66
CA PRO A 212 -0.76 3.34 -11.92
C PRO A 212 -0.67 2.24 -10.86
N ASP A 213 0.35 1.40 -10.93
CA ASP A 213 0.63 0.35 -9.95
C ASP A 213 1.67 0.78 -8.89
N GLN A 214 1.92 2.08 -8.76
CA GLN A 214 2.84 2.67 -7.78
C GLN A 214 2.15 3.78 -6.99
N ALA A 215 2.44 3.85 -5.70
CA ALA A 215 1.94 4.91 -4.84
C ALA A 215 3.04 5.41 -3.89
N LEU A 216 3.10 6.72 -3.75
CA LEU A 216 3.93 7.42 -2.77
C LEU A 216 3.18 7.52 -1.45
N PHE A 217 3.85 7.14 -0.37
CA PHE A 217 3.40 7.36 0.99
C PHE A 217 4.28 8.43 1.62
N THR A 218 3.67 9.44 2.21
CA THR A 218 4.38 10.48 2.94
C THR A 218 3.74 10.71 4.30
N TYR A 219 4.55 11.06 5.29
CA TYR A 219 4.13 11.25 6.67
C TYR A 219 4.46 12.66 7.14
N SER A 220 3.44 13.52 7.19
CA SER A 220 3.56 14.89 7.66
C SER A 220 3.38 14.97 9.17
N VAL A 221 4.01 15.97 9.79
CA VAL A 221 3.89 16.24 11.22
C VAL A 221 3.47 17.68 11.43
N ILE A 222 2.74 17.95 12.51
CA ILE A 222 2.48 19.31 12.94
C ILE A 222 3.80 19.89 13.45
N LEU A 223 4.26 20.99 12.84
CA LEU A 223 5.50 21.67 13.22
C LEU A 223 5.46 22.09 14.70
N ASP A 224 6.61 22.05 15.35
CA ASP A 224 6.82 22.41 16.77
C ASP A 224 6.03 21.55 17.77
N SER A 225 5.46 20.42 17.33
CA SER A 225 4.83 19.43 18.21
C SER A 225 5.86 18.49 18.86
N SER A 226 5.44 17.76 19.88
CA SER A 226 6.26 16.68 20.47
C SER A 226 6.62 15.61 19.45
N SER A 227 5.73 15.34 18.49
CA SER A 227 5.96 14.38 17.40
C SER A 227 6.99 14.90 16.39
N ASP A 228 7.02 16.20 16.12
CA ASP A 228 8.05 16.82 15.28
C ASP A 228 9.42 16.76 15.96
N ALA A 229 9.50 17.11 17.24
CA ALA A 229 10.72 16.94 18.03
C ALA A 229 11.19 15.47 18.10
N ALA A 230 10.25 14.52 18.23
CA ALA A 230 10.54 13.09 18.24
C ALA A 230 11.05 12.61 16.88
N LEU A 231 10.43 13.04 15.78
CA LEU A 231 10.87 12.72 14.42
C LEU A 231 12.25 13.28 14.12
N ARG A 232 12.55 14.51 14.57
CA ARG A 232 13.89 15.12 14.47
C ARG A 232 14.98 14.37 15.24
N LYS A 233 14.63 13.63 16.30
CA LYS A 233 15.58 12.73 16.99
C LYS A 233 15.90 11.46 16.19
N LEU A 234 14.98 11.06 15.30
CA LEU A 234 15.19 9.91 14.40
C LEU A 234 15.98 10.29 13.17
N ALA A 235 15.90 11.56 12.76
CA ALA A 235 16.73 12.06 11.68
C ALA A 235 18.20 11.74 12.00
N PRO A 236 18.94 11.18 11.04
CA PRO A 236 20.34 10.90 11.20
C PRO A 236 20.98 12.24 11.50
N THR A 237 22.00 12.23 12.35
CA THR A 237 22.82 13.42 12.52
C THR A 237 23.54 13.62 11.18
N THR A 238 22.95 14.41 10.29
CA THR A 238 23.61 14.85 9.07
C THR A 238 24.80 15.66 9.56
N ASN A 239 25.97 15.02 9.65
CA ASN A 239 27.21 15.72 9.85
C ASN A 239 27.48 16.43 8.52
N PRO A 240 27.44 17.78 8.43
CA PRO A 240 27.87 18.46 7.22
C PRO A 240 29.41 18.48 7.21
N ALA A 241 30.05 17.31 7.17
CA ALA A 241 31.50 17.19 7.02
C ALA A 241 31.83 17.24 5.53
N GLY A 242 31.80 18.44 4.97
CA GLY A 242 32.11 18.70 3.57
C GLY A 242 32.31 20.18 3.27
N ALA A 243 32.87 20.95 4.21
CA ALA A 243 33.30 22.31 3.94
C ALA A 243 34.73 22.52 4.45
N THR A 244 35.58 23.03 3.57
CA THR A 244 36.93 23.57 3.80
C THR A 244 38.10 22.59 3.65
N GLN A 245 38.41 22.23 2.40
CA GLN A 245 39.82 22.09 2.02
C GLN A 245 40.26 23.40 1.37
N THR A 246 40.88 24.24 2.19
CA THR A 246 41.60 25.44 1.78
C THR A 246 42.73 25.02 0.84
N VAL A 247 42.57 25.28 -0.46
CA VAL A 247 43.68 25.20 -1.43
C VAL A 247 44.67 26.29 -1.03
N ARG A 248 45.79 25.89 -0.41
CA ARG A 248 46.95 26.77 -0.24
C ARG A 248 47.63 26.92 -1.60
N THR A 249 47.55 28.13 -2.13
CA THR A 249 48.36 28.63 -3.24
C THR A 249 49.84 28.53 -2.88
N THR A 250 50.62 27.77 -3.65
CA THR A 250 52.08 27.91 -3.71
C THR A 250 52.45 28.40 -5.11
N ALA A 251 52.92 29.64 -5.20
CA ALA A 251 53.59 30.18 -6.36
C ALA A 251 55.08 29.71 -6.36
N PRO A 252 55.69 29.42 -7.53
CA PRO A 252 57.14 29.35 -7.63
C PRO A 252 57.71 30.71 -8.07
N GLY A 253 58.83 31.09 -7.43
CA GLY A 253 59.74 32.11 -7.92
C GLY A 253 60.79 31.55 -8.87
#